data_AF-A0A423XP82-F1
#
_entry.id   AF-A0A423XP82-F1
#
_cell.length_a   1.000
_cell.length_b   1.000
_cell.length_c   1.000
_cell.angle_alpha   90.00
_cell.angle_beta   90.00
_cell.angle_gamma   90.00
#
_symmetry.space_group_name_H-M   'P 1'
#
loop_
_entity.id
_entity.type
_entity.pdbx_description
1 polymer ?
#
loop_
_entity_poly.entity_id
_entity_poly.type
_entity_poly.pdbx_seq_one_letter_code
_entity_poly.pdbx_strand_id
1 'polypeptide(L)'
;MGSNPDPEPLPYWQVNIPPEEWEEKCPGFLLNISAKDVGIIGTRDQDYRIQTWDEVVDIIRANRLGDFQRWPSELRRYREYIWNLKREHGSVMNFMLKERLHWTEPVIARGSRPFECEEDAKVLMNDWPYGIDPRIVHLVVWTKFDLPDNPETEAEIESFVERTFSPGVAKDKCVWFKNPPSLKSVHSVEHIHVMLLDADPEFVRKVTNGDVPRCRQESDMDGRTG
;
A
#
# COMPACT_ATOMS: atom_id res chain seq x y z
N MET A 1 24.81 36.84 -26.76
CA MET A 1 23.68 36.40 -25.93
C MET A 1 23.79 34.88 -25.82
N GLY A 2 24.40 34.39 -24.75
CA GLY A 2 24.53 32.94 -24.53
C GLY A 2 23.18 32.41 -24.08
N SER A 3 22.57 31.57 -24.90
CA SER A 3 21.50 30.68 -24.46
C SER A 3 22.09 29.81 -23.35
N ASN A 4 21.66 30.00 -22.10
CA ASN A 4 21.83 28.97 -21.09
C ASN A 4 21.13 27.72 -21.65
N PRO A 5 21.81 26.60 -21.89
CA PRO A 5 21.12 25.36 -22.16
C PRO A 5 20.24 25.09 -20.93
N ASP A 6 18.97 24.74 -21.17
CA ASP A 6 18.16 24.16 -20.11
C ASP A 6 18.97 23.02 -19.49
N PRO A 7 19.05 22.93 -18.15
CA PRO A 7 19.79 21.85 -17.52
C PRO A 7 19.27 20.53 -18.05
N GLU A 8 20.18 19.65 -18.48
CA GLU A 8 19.79 18.32 -18.96
C GLU A 8 18.84 17.68 -17.95
N PRO A 9 17.73 17.07 -18.41
CA PRO A 9 16.77 16.47 -17.50
C PRO A 9 17.46 15.42 -16.66
N LEU A 10 17.27 15.51 -15.33
CA LEU A 10 17.88 14.56 -14.40
C LEU A 10 17.46 13.13 -14.77
N PRO A 11 18.38 12.15 -14.67
CA PRO A 11 18.00 10.75 -14.67
C PRO A 11 16.90 10.49 -13.64
N TYR A 12 15.91 9.66 -14.00
CA TYR A 12 14.72 9.47 -13.15
C TYR A 12 15.07 9.03 -11.71
N TRP A 13 16.15 8.28 -11.52
CA TRP A 13 16.60 7.81 -10.21
C TRP A 13 17.22 8.88 -9.31
N GLN A 14 17.53 10.06 -9.86
CA GLN A 14 18.03 11.24 -9.14
C GLN A 14 16.93 12.27 -8.86
N VAL A 15 15.72 12.10 -9.42
CA VAL A 15 14.59 12.99 -9.15
C VAL A 15 14.13 12.82 -7.69
N ASN A 16 13.82 13.95 -7.03
CA ASN A 16 13.51 14.05 -5.60
C ASN A 16 14.66 13.62 -4.65
N ILE A 17 15.88 13.46 -5.16
CA ILE A 17 17.07 13.15 -4.34
C ILE A 17 17.92 14.42 -4.22
N PRO A 18 18.42 14.77 -3.01
CA PRO A 18 19.37 15.86 -2.84
C PRO A 18 20.65 15.63 -3.67
N PRO A 19 21.27 16.66 -4.27
CA PRO A 19 22.47 16.50 -5.10
C PRO A 19 23.63 15.77 -4.41
N GLU A 20 23.76 15.90 -3.11
CA GLU A 20 24.75 15.23 -2.27
C GLU A 20 24.54 13.70 -2.16
N GLU A 21 23.35 13.21 -2.47
CA GLU A 21 22.96 11.79 -2.45
C GLU A 21 22.82 11.21 -3.87
N TRP A 22 23.24 11.95 -4.90
CA TRP A 22 23.15 11.47 -6.28
C TRP A 22 24.15 10.37 -6.57
N GLU A 23 23.60 9.24 -7.00
CA GLU A 23 24.37 8.14 -7.54
C GLU A 23 24.55 8.30 -9.05
N GLU A 24 25.79 8.18 -9.54
CA GLU A 24 26.12 8.26 -10.97
C GLU A 24 25.38 7.17 -11.78
N LYS A 25 25.22 5.99 -11.17
CA LYS A 25 24.56 4.83 -11.78
C LYS A 25 23.21 4.57 -11.13
N CYS A 26 22.26 4.09 -11.94
CA CYS A 26 20.96 3.67 -11.44
C CYS A 26 21.11 2.59 -10.34
N PRO A 27 20.59 2.80 -9.12
CA PRO A 27 20.66 1.83 -8.03
C PRO A 27 20.01 0.50 -8.40
N GLY A 28 20.52 -0.59 -7.83
CA GLY A 28 20.08 -1.96 -8.16
C GLY A 28 18.57 -2.19 -8.00
N PHE A 29 17.96 -1.59 -6.97
CA PHE A 29 16.52 -1.71 -6.69
C PHE A 29 15.62 -0.91 -7.65
N LEU A 30 16.20 -0.08 -8.52
CA LEU A 30 15.50 0.63 -9.59
C LEU A 30 15.82 0.06 -10.99
N LEU A 31 16.72 -0.91 -11.11
CA LEU A 31 16.98 -1.56 -12.38
C LEU A 31 15.78 -2.41 -12.83
N ASN A 32 15.48 -2.39 -14.13
CA ASN A 32 14.45 -3.21 -14.77
C ASN A 32 13.03 -3.04 -14.19
N ILE A 33 12.69 -1.87 -13.66
CA ILE A 33 11.33 -1.55 -13.24
C ILE A 33 10.45 -1.22 -14.45
N SER A 34 9.14 -1.23 -14.25
CA SER A 34 8.18 -0.96 -15.34
C SER A 34 8.33 0.47 -15.88
N ALA A 35 7.97 0.70 -17.15
CA ALA A 35 7.96 2.05 -17.72
C ALA A 35 7.05 3.01 -16.94
N LYS A 36 5.96 2.49 -16.36
CA LYS A 36 5.09 3.23 -15.44
C LYS A 36 5.86 3.69 -14.21
N ASP A 37 6.57 2.80 -13.53
CA ASP A 37 7.34 3.15 -12.33
C ASP A 37 8.48 4.14 -12.65
N VAL A 38 9.15 3.99 -13.79
CA VAL A 38 10.15 4.97 -14.28
C VAL A 38 9.52 6.36 -14.40
N GLY A 39 8.34 6.45 -15.03
CA GLY A 39 7.62 7.71 -15.18
C GLY A 39 7.19 8.32 -13.85
N ILE A 40 6.70 7.49 -12.92
CA ILE A 40 6.28 7.96 -11.59
C ILE A 40 7.48 8.48 -10.80
N ILE A 41 8.55 7.70 -10.68
CA ILE A 41 9.74 8.08 -9.90
C ILE A 41 10.43 9.31 -10.53
N GLY A 42 10.42 9.42 -11.86
CA GLY A 42 10.93 10.59 -12.57
C GLY A 42 10.09 11.86 -12.47
N THR A 43 8.95 11.83 -11.77
CA THR A 43 8.11 13.01 -11.52
C THR A 43 8.53 13.67 -10.20
N ARG A 44 8.63 15.01 -10.18
CA ARG A 44 8.92 15.72 -8.93
C ARG A 44 7.75 15.61 -7.97
N ASP A 45 8.02 15.47 -6.68
CA ASP A 45 6.98 15.35 -5.65
C ASP A 45 6.00 16.54 -5.65
N GLN A 46 6.51 17.75 -5.90
CA GLN A 46 5.69 18.97 -6.03
C GLN A 46 4.73 18.97 -7.21
N ASP A 47 5.01 18.18 -8.24
CA ASP A 47 4.21 18.08 -9.46
C ASP A 47 3.23 16.90 -9.38
N TYR A 48 3.28 16.11 -8.29
CA TYR A 48 2.40 14.98 -8.07
C TYR A 48 0.97 15.44 -7.75
N ARG A 49 -0.01 14.92 -8.50
CA ARG A 49 -1.43 15.21 -8.28
C ARG A 49 -2.05 14.15 -7.37
N ILE A 50 -2.44 14.59 -6.17
CA ILE A 50 -3.19 13.79 -5.22
C ILE A 50 -4.56 13.40 -5.80
N GLN A 51 -4.94 12.13 -5.67
CA GLN A 51 -6.29 11.67 -6.01
C GLN A 51 -7.25 11.94 -4.83
N THR A 52 -8.37 12.60 -5.12
CA THR A 52 -9.44 12.91 -4.16
C THR A 52 -10.25 11.66 -3.79
N TRP A 53 -11.06 11.74 -2.74
CA TRP A 53 -11.97 10.64 -2.37
C TRP A 53 -12.89 10.20 -3.51
N ASP A 54 -13.52 11.16 -4.20
CA ASP A 54 -14.44 10.84 -5.30
C ASP A 54 -13.71 10.11 -6.44
N GLU A 55 -12.49 10.54 -6.76
CA GLU A 55 -11.66 9.86 -7.76
C GLU A 55 -11.22 8.46 -7.31
N VAL A 56 -10.90 8.27 -6.02
CA VAL A 56 -10.59 6.95 -5.45
C VAL A 56 -11.79 6.01 -5.57
N VAL A 57 -12.98 6.50 -5.22
CA VAL A 57 -14.24 5.75 -5.34
C VAL A 57 -14.50 5.41 -6.81
N ASP A 58 -14.30 6.34 -7.73
CA ASP A 58 -14.51 6.13 -9.18
C ASP A 58 -13.49 5.13 -9.76
N ILE A 59 -12.23 5.16 -9.31
CA ILE A 59 -11.21 4.17 -9.70
C ILE A 59 -11.65 2.76 -9.30
N ILE A 60 -12.12 2.60 -8.05
CA ILE A 60 -12.56 1.29 -7.52
C ILE A 60 -13.81 0.82 -8.28
N ARG A 61 -14.84 1.68 -8.41
CA ARG A 61 -16.08 1.35 -9.13
C ARG A 61 -15.84 0.97 -10.59
N ALA A 62 -14.92 1.64 -11.25
CA ALA A 62 -14.55 1.35 -12.64
C ALA A 62 -13.56 0.18 -12.79
N ASN A 63 -13.16 -0.48 -11.69
CA ASN A 63 -12.14 -1.51 -11.64
C ASN A 63 -10.81 -1.10 -12.32
N ARG A 64 -10.45 0.18 -12.22
CA ARG A 64 -9.21 0.74 -12.78
C ARG A 64 -8.10 0.79 -11.74
N LEU A 65 -7.98 -0.26 -10.92
CA LEU A 65 -7.07 -0.30 -9.77
C LEU A 65 -5.58 -0.06 -10.14
N GLY A 66 -5.23 -0.27 -11.41
CA GLY A 66 -3.94 0.11 -11.98
C GLY A 66 -3.68 1.62 -12.03
N ASP A 67 -4.67 2.48 -11.79
CA ASP A 67 -4.52 3.94 -11.75
C ASP A 67 -4.05 4.44 -10.38
N PHE A 68 -4.10 3.60 -9.35
CA PHE A 68 -3.47 3.90 -8.07
C PHE A 68 -1.95 3.93 -8.20
N GLN A 69 -1.35 4.92 -7.55
CA GLN A 69 0.08 5.19 -7.58
C GLN A 69 0.52 5.65 -6.19
N ARG A 70 1.80 5.44 -5.88
CA ARG A 70 2.43 6.05 -4.71
C ARG A 70 2.98 7.40 -5.11
N TRP A 71 3.17 8.27 -4.13
CA TRP A 71 3.97 9.47 -4.30
C TRP A 71 5.35 9.12 -4.91
N PRO A 72 5.95 9.93 -5.81
CA PRO A 72 7.20 9.55 -6.50
C PRO A 72 8.33 9.12 -5.57
N SER A 73 8.65 9.93 -4.55
CA SER A 73 9.64 9.57 -3.52
C SER A 73 9.26 8.32 -2.72
N GLU A 74 7.99 8.17 -2.33
CA GLU A 74 7.49 7.00 -1.61
C GLU A 74 7.54 5.73 -2.45
N LEU A 75 7.29 5.80 -3.77
CA LEU A 75 7.46 4.66 -4.67
C LEU A 75 8.91 4.22 -4.73
N ARG A 76 9.84 5.18 -4.78
CA ARG A 76 11.28 4.92 -4.76
C ARG A 76 11.70 4.22 -3.47
N ARG A 77 11.28 4.76 -2.31
CA ARG A 77 11.54 4.17 -0.99
C ARG A 77 10.92 2.77 -0.86
N TYR A 78 9.69 2.59 -1.32
CA TYR A 78 9.03 1.27 -1.36
C TYR A 78 9.82 0.23 -2.16
N ARG A 79 10.37 0.62 -3.32
CA ARG A 79 11.18 -0.28 -4.16
C ARG A 79 12.45 -0.73 -3.44
N GLU A 80 13.13 0.22 -2.79
CA GLU A 80 14.32 -0.03 -1.97
C GLU A 80 14.00 -0.94 -0.78
N TYR A 81 12.92 -0.66 -0.06
CA TYR A 81 12.45 -1.50 1.05
C TYR A 81 12.17 -2.94 0.61
N ILE A 82 11.38 -3.14 -0.45
CA ILE A 82 11.06 -4.48 -0.95
C ILE A 82 12.30 -5.22 -1.45
N TRP A 83 13.27 -4.50 -2.02
CA TRP A 83 14.54 -5.08 -2.43
C TRP A 83 15.33 -5.63 -1.24
N ASN A 84 15.47 -4.86 -0.17
CA ASN A 84 16.18 -5.27 1.04
C ASN A 84 15.43 -6.37 1.80
N LEU A 85 14.11 -6.21 1.96
CA LEU A 85 13.24 -7.18 2.62
C LEU A 85 13.34 -8.57 1.99
N LYS A 86 13.32 -8.66 0.65
CA LYS A 86 13.48 -9.95 -0.04
C LYS A 86 14.83 -10.61 0.22
N ARG A 87 15.89 -9.82 0.41
CA ARG A 87 17.24 -10.33 0.71
C ARG A 87 17.36 -10.81 2.15
N GLU A 88 16.72 -10.10 3.07
CA GLU A 88 16.75 -10.39 4.52
C GLU A 88 15.83 -11.55 4.91
N HIS A 89 14.61 -11.57 4.39
CA HIS A 89 13.58 -12.54 4.76
C HIS A 89 13.35 -13.64 3.72
N GLY A 90 14.04 -13.57 2.58
CA GLY A 90 13.90 -14.48 1.44
C GLY A 90 12.68 -14.20 0.55
N SER A 91 11.58 -13.71 1.12
CA SER A 91 10.39 -13.30 0.37
C SER A 91 9.52 -12.30 1.16
N VAL A 92 8.68 -11.55 0.45
CA VAL A 92 7.65 -10.69 1.07
C VAL A 92 6.67 -11.51 1.89
N MET A 93 6.34 -12.71 1.42
CA MET A 93 5.46 -13.65 2.12
C MET A 93 6.04 -14.05 3.49
N ASN A 94 7.31 -14.47 3.53
CA ASN A 94 7.96 -14.88 4.76
C ASN A 94 7.96 -13.76 5.80
N PHE A 95 8.25 -12.53 5.36
CA PHE A 95 8.17 -11.34 6.20
C PHE A 95 6.74 -11.13 6.72
N MET A 96 5.73 -11.17 5.84
CA MET A 96 4.35 -10.98 6.25
C MET A 96 3.90 -12.01 7.30
N LEU A 97 4.19 -13.30 7.10
CA LEU A 97 3.81 -14.33 8.08
C LEU A 97 4.52 -14.16 9.42
N LYS A 98 5.84 -13.94 9.39
CA LYS A 98 6.68 -13.93 10.60
C LYS A 98 6.58 -12.63 11.37
N GLU A 99 6.65 -11.50 10.68
CA GLU A 99 6.85 -10.17 11.29
C GLU A 99 5.58 -9.35 11.40
N ARG A 100 4.56 -9.61 10.57
CA ARG A 100 3.33 -8.80 10.53
C ARG A 100 2.11 -9.53 11.00
N LEU A 101 1.87 -10.73 10.49
CA LEU A 101 0.68 -11.53 10.79
C LEU A 101 0.90 -12.39 12.02
N HIS A 102 2.12 -12.88 12.23
CA HIS A 102 2.47 -13.90 13.23
C HIS A 102 1.66 -15.19 13.04
N TRP A 103 1.52 -15.63 11.78
CA TRP A 103 0.85 -16.88 11.41
C TRP A 103 1.90 -17.93 11.09
N THR A 104 1.82 -19.08 11.76
CA THR A 104 2.73 -20.21 11.53
C THR A 104 2.28 -21.03 10.33
N GLU A 105 3.23 -21.49 9.52
CA GLU A 105 2.94 -22.40 8.41
C GLU A 105 2.78 -23.85 8.90
N PRO A 106 1.83 -24.65 8.34
CA PRO A 106 0.84 -24.22 7.35
C PRO A 106 -0.22 -23.29 7.96
N VAL A 107 -0.62 -22.26 7.21
CA VAL A 107 -1.66 -21.32 7.64
C VAL A 107 -3.01 -22.03 7.59
N ILE A 108 -3.54 -22.37 8.76
CA ILE A 108 -4.82 -23.08 8.90
C ILE A 108 -5.83 -22.15 9.57
N ALA A 109 -6.97 -21.95 8.90
CA ALA A 109 -8.10 -21.24 9.47
C ALA A 109 -8.78 -22.06 10.56
N ARG A 110 -9.26 -21.38 11.61
CA ARG A 110 -10.07 -21.97 12.68
C ARG A 110 -11.52 -22.11 12.27
N GLY A 111 -12.06 -21.10 11.59
CA GLY A 111 -13.43 -21.06 11.11
C GLY A 111 -13.68 -21.99 9.93
N SER A 112 -14.95 -22.17 9.61
CA SER A 112 -15.40 -22.89 8.42
C SER A 112 -15.57 -21.97 7.20
N ARG A 113 -15.71 -20.65 7.43
CA ARG A 113 -15.92 -19.63 6.40
C ARG A 113 -15.08 -18.36 6.66
N PRO A 114 -14.78 -17.57 5.60
CA PRO A 114 -14.10 -16.28 5.76
C PRO A 114 -14.79 -15.39 6.80
N PHE A 115 -13.98 -14.77 7.66
CA PHE A 115 -14.42 -13.79 8.65
C PHE A 115 -15.43 -14.30 9.72
N GLU A 116 -15.56 -15.62 9.87
CA GLU A 116 -16.35 -16.25 10.94
C GLU A 116 -15.65 -16.16 12.31
N CYS A 117 -14.34 -16.42 12.33
CA CYS A 117 -13.49 -16.32 13.52
C CYS A 117 -12.55 -15.11 13.38
N GLU A 118 -12.52 -14.25 14.41
CA GLU A 118 -11.66 -13.06 14.41
C GLU A 118 -10.17 -13.42 14.30
N GLU A 119 -9.75 -14.59 14.80
CA GLU A 119 -8.34 -15.02 14.75
C GLU A 119 -7.86 -15.42 13.34
N ASP A 120 -8.77 -15.51 12.38
CA ASP A 120 -8.47 -15.83 10.98
C ASP A 120 -8.34 -14.61 10.08
N ALA A 121 -8.48 -13.41 10.64
CA ALA A 121 -8.24 -12.16 9.95
C ALA A 121 -7.37 -11.20 10.77
N LYS A 122 -6.67 -10.29 10.08
CA LYS A 122 -5.92 -9.22 10.73
C LYS A 122 -6.07 -7.93 9.93
N VAL A 123 -6.51 -6.87 10.61
CA VAL A 123 -6.59 -5.52 10.04
C VAL A 123 -5.29 -4.79 10.37
N LEU A 124 -4.57 -4.35 9.36
CA LEU A 124 -3.30 -3.62 9.49
C LEU A 124 -3.36 -2.33 8.70
N MET A 125 -2.53 -1.36 9.09
CA MET A 125 -2.22 -0.22 8.23
C MET A 125 -1.46 -0.72 7.00
N ASN A 126 -1.74 -0.14 5.83
CA ASN A 126 -0.90 -0.41 4.66
C ASN A 126 0.49 0.20 4.91
N ASP A 127 1.53 -0.62 4.87
CA ASP A 127 2.92 -0.18 5.09
C ASP A 127 3.38 0.91 4.14
N TRP A 128 2.85 0.87 2.93
CA TRP A 128 3.25 1.71 1.81
C TRP A 128 1.99 2.14 1.06
N PRO A 129 1.20 3.05 1.65
CA PRO A 129 -0.09 3.48 1.12
C PRO A 129 0.07 4.21 -0.21
N TYR A 130 -1.04 4.36 -0.94
CA TYR A 130 -1.07 5.15 -2.17
C TYR A 130 -0.93 6.66 -1.89
N GLY A 131 -0.47 7.40 -2.90
CA GLY A 131 -0.40 8.87 -2.89
C GLY A 131 -1.78 9.46 -3.17
N ILE A 132 -2.69 9.34 -2.21
CA ILE A 132 -4.08 9.80 -2.28
C ILE A 132 -4.36 10.83 -1.19
N ASP A 133 -5.56 11.40 -1.15
CA ASP A 133 -5.96 12.41 -0.15
C ASP A 133 -5.55 11.93 1.27
N PRO A 134 -4.75 12.72 2.02
CA PRO A 134 -4.20 12.30 3.31
C PRO A 134 -5.27 12.06 4.39
N ARG A 135 -6.51 12.47 4.16
CA ARG A 135 -7.66 12.15 5.02
C ARG A 135 -8.15 10.71 4.82
N ILE A 136 -7.68 10.00 3.80
CA ILE A 136 -8.02 8.62 3.50
C ILE A 136 -7.03 7.70 4.23
N VAL A 137 -7.56 6.88 5.13
CA VAL A 137 -6.81 5.83 5.81
C VAL A 137 -6.82 4.59 4.93
N HIS A 138 -5.63 4.13 4.51
CA HIS A 138 -5.46 2.92 3.71
C HIS A 138 -5.11 1.73 4.60
N LEU A 139 -6.07 0.83 4.78
CA LEU A 139 -5.93 -0.41 5.54
C LEU A 139 -5.79 -1.61 4.62
N VAL A 140 -5.24 -2.69 5.16
CA VAL A 140 -5.21 -4.02 4.54
C VAL A 140 -5.79 -5.01 5.53
N VAL A 141 -6.80 -5.76 5.10
CA VAL A 141 -7.37 -6.87 5.88
C VAL A 141 -6.84 -8.16 5.28
N TRP A 142 -6.00 -8.85 6.04
CA TRP A 142 -5.45 -10.15 5.69
C TRP A 142 -6.36 -11.25 6.22
N THR A 143 -6.49 -12.34 5.48
CA THR A 143 -7.26 -13.52 5.92
C THR A 143 -6.52 -14.83 5.63
N LYS A 144 -6.79 -15.85 6.45
CA LYS A 144 -6.30 -17.22 6.24
C LYS A 144 -7.09 -18.00 5.19
N PHE A 145 -8.19 -17.44 4.69
CA PHE A 145 -9.04 -18.07 3.69
C PHE A 145 -8.71 -17.59 2.27
N ASP A 146 -9.00 -18.42 1.28
CA ASP A 146 -9.07 -17.98 -0.10
C ASP A 146 -10.27 -17.05 -0.32
N LEU A 147 -10.12 -16.07 -1.21
CA LEU A 147 -11.17 -15.10 -1.54
C LEU A 147 -11.51 -15.14 -3.04
N PRO A 148 -12.17 -16.22 -3.53
CA PRO A 148 -12.51 -16.36 -4.93
C PRO A 148 -13.37 -15.19 -5.45
N ASP A 149 -13.27 -14.92 -6.75
CA ASP A 149 -14.04 -13.86 -7.42
C ASP A 149 -15.44 -14.38 -7.76
N ASN A 150 -16.31 -14.44 -6.74
CA ASN A 150 -17.71 -14.79 -6.89
C ASN A 150 -18.62 -13.94 -5.97
N PRO A 151 -19.93 -13.85 -6.26
CA PRO A 151 -20.86 -13.02 -5.48
C PRO A 151 -21.01 -13.42 -4.00
N GLU A 152 -20.81 -14.70 -3.66
CA GLU A 152 -20.93 -15.18 -2.28
C GLU A 152 -19.78 -14.63 -1.43
N THR A 153 -18.54 -14.76 -1.91
CA THR A 153 -17.36 -14.19 -1.25
C THR A 153 -17.42 -12.67 -1.20
N GLU A 154 -17.90 -12.00 -2.25
CA GLU A 154 -18.10 -10.54 -2.21
C GLU A 154 -19.11 -10.12 -1.13
N ALA A 155 -20.21 -10.86 -0.97
CA ALA A 155 -21.20 -10.60 0.08
C ALA A 155 -20.65 -10.86 1.50
N GLU A 156 -19.80 -11.88 1.67
CA GLU A 156 -19.11 -12.15 2.94
C GLU A 156 -18.14 -11.02 3.29
N ILE A 157 -17.37 -10.54 2.31
CA ILE A 157 -16.46 -9.39 2.48
C ILE A 157 -17.25 -8.13 2.82
N GLU A 158 -18.29 -7.79 2.06
CA GLU A 158 -19.13 -6.61 2.29
C GLU A 158 -19.73 -6.64 3.71
N SER A 159 -20.26 -7.79 4.12
CA SER A 159 -20.82 -7.97 5.47
C SER A 159 -19.77 -7.82 6.58
N PHE A 160 -18.55 -8.31 6.33
CA PHE A 160 -17.42 -8.12 7.25
C PHE A 160 -17.00 -6.65 7.33
N VAL A 161 -16.85 -5.98 6.18
CA VAL A 161 -16.44 -4.56 6.11
C VAL A 161 -17.48 -3.68 6.80
N GLU A 162 -18.76 -3.86 6.49
CA GLU A 162 -19.84 -3.10 7.13
C GLU A 162 -19.85 -3.30 8.65
N ARG A 163 -19.76 -4.54 9.13
CA ARG A 163 -19.73 -4.84 10.57
C ARG A 163 -18.49 -4.25 11.27
N THR A 164 -17.34 -4.28 10.61
CA THR A 164 -16.05 -3.90 11.23
C THR A 164 -15.83 -2.39 11.22
N PHE A 165 -16.21 -1.70 10.13
CA PHE A 165 -15.83 -0.31 9.90
C PHE A 165 -16.96 0.71 10.08
N SER A 166 -18.23 0.30 10.03
CA SER A 166 -19.36 1.22 10.30
C SER A 166 -19.35 1.90 11.68
N PRO A 167 -18.74 1.35 12.75
CA PRO A 167 -18.63 2.07 14.02
C PRO A 167 -17.71 3.30 13.95
N GLY A 168 -16.78 3.33 13.00
CA GLY A 168 -15.75 4.37 12.89
C GLY A 168 -15.95 5.36 11.75
N VAL A 169 -16.79 5.02 10.78
CA VAL A 169 -17.01 5.83 9.58
C VAL A 169 -18.38 5.53 8.96
N ALA A 170 -18.98 6.54 8.31
CA ALA A 170 -20.22 6.37 7.56
C ALA A 170 -20.01 5.47 6.32
N LYS A 171 -21.08 4.80 5.87
CA LYS A 171 -21.01 3.83 4.76
C LYS A 171 -20.49 4.42 3.44
N ASP A 172 -20.85 5.66 3.14
CA ASP A 172 -20.40 6.41 1.95
C ASP A 172 -18.94 6.87 2.02
N LYS A 173 -18.32 6.78 3.20
CA LYS A 173 -16.92 7.10 3.49
C LYS A 173 -16.05 5.85 3.69
N CYS A 174 -16.56 4.68 3.33
CA CYS A 174 -15.85 3.40 3.39
C CYS A 174 -15.96 2.68 2.04
N VAL A 175 -14.84 2.33 1.44
CA VAL A 175 -14.80 1.48 0.23
C VAL A 175 -13.73 0.41 0.38
N TRP A 176 -13.92 -0.72 -0.29
CA TRP A 176 -12.95 -1.80 -0.29
C TRP A 176 -12.74 -2.35 -1.71
N PHE A 177 -11.61 -3.01 -1.93
CA PHE A 177 -11.32 -3.69 -3.19
C PHE A 177 -10.32 -4.84 -3.00
N LYS A 178 -10.35 -5.80 -3.93
CA LYS A 178 -9.29 -6.81 -4.10
C LYS A 178 -8.37 -6.37 -5.22
N ASN A 179 -7.06 -6.47 -5.03
CA ASN A 179 -6.15 -6.30 -6.15
C ASN A 179 -6.28 -7.49 -7.12
N PRO A 180 -6.32 -7.25 -8.45
CA PRO A 180 -6.26 -8.34 -9.41
C PRO A 180 -4.92 -9.09 -9.25
N PRO A 181 -4.84 -10.38 -9.65
CA PRO A 181 -3.63 -11.17 -9.50
C PRO A 181 -2.36 -10.47 -10.03
N SER A 182 -2.45 -9.73 -11.14
CA SER A 182 -1.31 -8.99 -11.72
C SER A 182 -0.74 -7.86 -10.86
N LEU A 183 -1.47 -7.41 -9.84
CA LEU A 183 -1.08 -6.31 -8.95
C LEU A 183 -0.77 -6.78 -7.52
N LYS A 184 -0.99 -8.06 -7.19
CA LYS A 184 -0.70 -8.60 -5.86
C LYS A 184 0.80 -8.78 -5.69
N SER A 185 1.38 -8.16 -4.66
CA SER A 185 2.78 -8.40 -4.27
C SER A 185 2.95 -9.70 -3.46
N VAL A 186 1.86 -10.23 -2.89
CA VAL A 186 1.82 -11.44 -2.07
C VAL A 186 0.66 -12.29 -2.55
N HIS A 187 0.97 -13.44 -3.16
CA HIS A 187 -0.05 -14.33 -3.76
C HIS A 187 -0.56 -15.41 -2.82
N SER A 188 0.18 -15.75 -1.76
CA SER A 188 -0.13 -16.92 -0.91
C SER A 188 -0.96 -16.59 0.32
N VAL A 189 -1.21 -15.31 0.62
CA VAL A 189 -2.17 -14.89 1.64
C VAL A 189 -3.06 -13.80 1.06
N GLU A 190 -4.34 -14.12 1.05
CA GLU A 190 -5.37 -13.26 0.51
C GLU A 190 -5.63 -12.06 1.41
N HIS A 191 -5.94 -10.95 0.76
CA HIS A 191 -6.20 -9.70 1.43
C HIS A 191 -7.10 -8.80 0.59
N ILE A 192 -7.84 -7.95 1.29
CA ILE A 192 -8.58 -6.83 0.71
C ILE A 192 -7.94 -5.53 1.19
N HIS A 193 -8.06 -4.49 0.38
CA HIS A 193 -7.77 -3.13 0.79
C HIS A 193 -9.05 -2.46 1.23
N VAL A 194 -8.98 -1.69 2.31
CA VAL A 194 -10.10 -0.87 2.81
C VAL A 194 -9.62 0.57 2.91
N MET A 195 -10.40 1.49 2.36
CA MET A 195 -10.14 2.93 2.38
C MET A 195 -11.23 3.61 3.21
N LEU A 196 -10.83 4.37 4.23
CA LEU A 196 -11.74 5.09 5.12
C LEU A 196 -11.47 6.60 5.04
N LEU A 197 -12.45 7.40 4.63
CA LEU A 197 -12.34 8.86 4.59
C LEU A 197 -12.69 9.47 5.95
N ASP A 198 -11.84 10.35 6.47
CA ASP A 198 -12.05 11.08 7.74
C ASP A 198 -12.38 10.14 8.93
N ALA A 199 -11.81 8.94 8.94
CA ALA A 199 -12.03 8.00 10.04
C ALA A 199 -11.45 8.54 11.35
N ASP A 200 -12.15 8.31 12.46
CA ASP A 200 -11.66 8.67 13.79
C ASP A 200 -10.30 7.98 14.06
N PRO A 201 -9.22 8.72 14.33
CA PRO A 201 -7.91 8.14 14.64
C PRO A 201 -7.92 7.14 15.81
N GLU A 202 -8.80 7.33 16.80
CA GLU A 202 -8.94 6.37 17.90
C GLU A 202 -9.59 5.07 17.44
N PHE A 203 -10.60 5.16 16.58
CA PHE A 203 -11.18 3.99 15.95
C PHE A 203 -10.13 3.23 15.11
N VAL A 204 -9.36 3.94 14.28
CA VAL A 204 -8.29 3.33 13.46
C VAL A 204 -7.29 2.61 14.36
N ARG A 205 -6.81 3.26 15.42
CA ARG A 205 -5.89 2.66 16.39
C ARG A 205 -6.48 1.39 17.02
N LYS A 206 -7.77 1.38 17.37
CA LYS A 206 -8.43 0.23 17.97
C LYS A 206 -8.56 -0.92 16.98
N VAL A 207 -9.04 -0.67 15.77
CA VAL A 207 -9.29 -1.72 14.77
C VAL A 207 -7.99 -2.34 14.25
N THR A 208 -6.89 -1.57 14.22
CA THR A 208 -5.57 -2.09 13.84
C THR A 208 -4.74 -2.60 15.02
N ASN A 209 -5.30 -2.62 16.24
CA ASN A 209 -4.58 -2.95 17.47
C ASN A 209 -3.27 -2.15 17.66
N GLY A 210 -3.28 -0.87 17.29
CA GLY A 210 -2.14 0.04 17.39
C GLY A 210 -1.05 -0.16 16.34
N ASP A 211 -1.31 -0.90 15.26
CA ASP A 211 -0.35 -1.06 14.15
C ASP A 211 -0.02 0.29 13.50
N VAL A 212 1.24 0.44 13.10
CA VAL A 212 1.80 1.64 12.47
C VAL A 212 2.47 1.21 11.17
N PRO A 213 2.24 1.93 10.05
CA PRO A 213 2.81 1.55 8.76
C PRO A 213 4.34 1.68 8.75
N ARG A 214 5.02 0.75 8.07
CA ARG A 214 6.49 0.72 8.02
C ARG A 214 7.12 1.96 7.36
N CYS A 215 6.49 2.59 6.37
CA CYS A 215 7.03 3.82 5.76
C CYS A 215 7.28 4.95 6.77
N ARG A 216 6.50 5.00 7.87
CA ARG A 216 6.68 5.95 8.98
C ARG A 216 7.80 5.54 9.93
N GLN A 217 7.96 4.24 10.17
CA GLN A 217 9.05 3.73 11.01
C GLN A 217 10.42 3.96 10.36
N GLU A 218 10.50 3.88 9.03
CA GLU A 218 11.74 4.21 8.30
C GLU A 218 12.08 5.70 8.37
N SER A 219 11.10 6.60 8.21
CA SER A 219 11.35 8.05 8.31
C SER A 219 11.84 8.47 9.70
N ASP A 220 11.36 7.78 10.75
CA ASP A 220 11.80 8.01 12.13
C ASP A 220 13.24 7.50 12.37
N MET A 221 13.69 6.47 11.64
CA MET A 221 15.08 5.98 11.71
C MET A 221 16.05 6.84 10.87
N ASP A 222 15.58 7.43 9.77
CA ASP A 222 16.40 8.30 8.91
C ASP A 222 16.43 9.76 9.38
N GLY A 223 15.74 10.10 10.48
CA GLY A 223 15.78 11.45 11.08
C GLY A 223 15.17 12.55 10.21
N ARG A 224 14.41 12.22 9.17
CA ARG A 224 13.76 13.17 8.27
C ARG A 224 12.32 13.42 8.72
N THR A 225 12.16 14.18 9.80
CA THR A 225 10.94 14.94 10.05
C THR A 225 10.87 16.06 9.01
N GLY A 226 9.94 15.95 8.05
CA GLY A 226 9.44 17.08 7.26
C GLY A 226 8.32 17.79 8.01
#